data_AF-A0A6I9NYS8-F1
#
_entry.id   AF-A0A6I9NYS8-F1
#
_cell.length_a   1.000
_cell.length_b   1.000
_cell.length_c   1.000
_cell.angle_alpha   90.00
_cell.angle_beta   90.00
_cell.angle_gamma   90.00
#
_symmetry.space_group_name_H-M   'P 1'
#
loop_
_entity.id
_entity.type
_entity.pdbx_description
1 polymer ?
#
loop_
_entity_poly.entity_id
_entity_poly.type
_entity_poly.pdbx_seq_one_letter_code
_entity_poly.pdbx_strand_id
1 'polypeptide(L)'
;MKNFDILPQREITEALTVPHRFKDNKHERLDAEERRWIQEKEKDVLAPLLLRLNDTETLSAGDAKQIHQDCLSGFKQRLVEQANLIQERYEKETQELQRKQRSFQKNQLHMTKGQEKDYQTYCTEKILRINVAKKRLKMHKEAAPHKYKALDQRLKRDPRLAPHLLY
;
A
#
# COMPACT_ATOMS: atom_id res chain seq x y z
N MET A 1 -11.21 -13.25 40.91
CA MET A 1 -11.91 -12.60 39.78
C MET A 1 -11.93 -11.10 40.02
N LYS A 2 -11.29 -10.32 39.14
CA LYS A 2 -11.76 -9.01 38.66
C LYS A 2 -10.74 -8.45 37.65
N ASN A 3 -11.25 -8.27 36.44
CA ASN A 3 -10.85 -7.36 35.37
C ASN A 3 -9.43 -7.48 34.80
N PHE A 4 -9.25 -8.44 33.91
CA PHE A 4 -8.34 -8.26 32.78
C PHE A 4 -9.06 -7.39 31.75
N ASP A 5 -9.02 -6.08 31.99
CA ASP A 5 -9.44 -5.12 30.97
C ASP A 5 -8.49 -5.28 29.78
N ILE A 6 -9.04 -5.86 28.71
CA ILE A 6 -8.46 -5.79 27.37
C ILE A 6 -8.39 -4.29 27.07
N LEU A 7 -7.17 -3.73 27.11
CA LEU A 7 -6.98 -2.30 26.91
C LEU A 7 -7.67 -1.88 25.59
N PRO A 8 -8.61 -0.92 25.63
CA PRO A 8 -9.36 -0.51 24.46
C PRO A 8 -8.39 0.04 23.41
N GLN A 9 -8.68 -0.16 22.11
CA GLN A 9 -7.82 0.27 21.00
C GLN A 9 -7.38 1.76 21.05
N ARG A 10 -8.02 2.58 21.88
CA ARG A 10 -7.64 3.96 22.16
C ARG A 10 -6.28 4.07 22.89
N GLU A 11 -5.92 3.15 23.79
CA GLU A 11 -4.62 3.20 24.49
C GLU A 11 -3.44 2.77 23.60
N ILE A 12 -3.66 1.86 22.65
CA ILE A 12 -2.67 1.55 21.59
C ILE A 12 -2.39 2.81 20.77
N THR A 13 -3.37 3.71 20.63
CA THR A 13 -3.21 4.97 19.90
C THR A 13 -2.38 5.99 20.68
N GLU A 14 -2.47 5.98 22.02
CA GLU A 14 -1.73 6.88 22.91
C GLU A 14 -0.27 6.41 23.13
N ALA A 15 -0.03 5.10 23.20
CA ALA A 15 1.31 4.49 23.28
C ALA A 15 2.14 4.66 21.99
N LEU A 16 1.52 5.09 20.88
CA LEU A 16 2.18 5.38 19.61
C LEU A 16 2.74 6.82 19.51
N THR A 17 2.59 7.64 20.55
CA THR A 17 3.07 9.01 20.57
C THR A 17 4.56 9.05 20.96
N VAL A 18 5.43 8.74 20.00
CA VAL A 18 6.89 8.89 20.16
C VAL A 18 7.27 10.38 20.04
N PRO A 19 8.13 10.94 20.93
CA PRO A 19 8.56 12.33 20.87
C PRO A 19 9.16 12.71 19.52
N HIS A 20 8.83 13.94 19.09
CA HIS A 20 9.05 14.52 17.77
C HIS A 20 10.52 14.88 17.43
N ARG A 21 11.54 14.08 17.77
CA ARG A 21 12.92 14.35 17.33
C ARG A 21 13.57 13.06 16.83
N PHE A 22 14.39 13.16 15.78
CA PHE A 22 15.01 12.08 15.00
C PHE A 22 14.17 11.54 13.81
N LYS A 23 13.52 12.46 13.10
CA LYS A 23 13.16 12.32 11.68
C LYS A 23 14.28 13.10 10.97
N ASP A 24 15.07 12.57 10.02
CA ASP A 24 14.70 12.64 8.61
C ASP A 24 15.45 11.59 7.75
N ASN A 25 16.65 11.16 8.14
CA ASN A 25 17.50 10.30 7.28
C ASN A 25 17.05 8.83 7.17
N LYS A 26 16.34 8.29 8.16
CA LYS A 26 15.91 6.86 8.17
C LYS A 26 14.61 6.63 7.39
N HIS A 27 13.73 7.62 7.33
CA HIS A 27 12.47 7.53 6.57
C HIS A 27 12.74 7.55 5.07
N GLU A 28 13.61 8.46 4.60
CA GLU A 28 13.88 8.61 3.17
C GLU A 28 14.44 7.33 2.51
N ARG A 29 15.29 6.59 3.23
CA ARG A 29 15.90 5.34 2.74
C ARG A 29 14.87 4.22 2.54
N LEU A 30 14.00 4.02 3.54
CA LEU A 30 12.92 3.01 3.47
C LEU A 30 11.88 3.41 2.42
N ASP A 31 11.60 4.70 2.29
CA ASP A 31 10.71 5.19 1.25
C ASP A 31 11.31 5.05 -0.15
N ALA A 32 12.64 5.20 -0.32
CA ALA A 32 13.30 5.07 -1.62
C ALA A 32 13.36 3.63 -2.14
N GLU A 33 13.72 2.68 -1.28
CA GLU A 33 13.81 1.25 -1.64
C GLU A 33 12.44 0.69 -2.06
N GLU A 34 11.40 1.08 -1.35
CA GLU A 34 10.05 0.60 -1.64
C GLU A 34 9.39 1.34 -2.82
N ARG A 35 9.76 2.60 -3.07
CA ARG A 35 9.38 3.34 -4.29
C ARG A 35 9.92 2.66 -5.55
N ARG A 36 11.15 2.13 -5.50
CA ARG A 36 11.70 1.35 -6.62
C ARG A 36 10.89 0.08 -6.87
N TRP A 37 10.49 -0.61 -5.80
CA TRP A 37 9.67 -1.82 -5.91
C TRP A 37 8.27 -1.54 -6.51
N ILE A 38 7.63 -0.43 -6.13
CA ILE A 38 6.35 -0.01 -6.72
C ILE A 38 6.52 0.34 -8.20
N GLN A 39 7.57 1.10 -8.56
CA GLN A 39 7.87 1.47 -9.94
C GLN A 39 8.12 0.25 -10.83
N GLU A 40 8.83 -0.76 -10.35
CA GLU A 40 9.03 -2.01 -11.08
C GLU A 40 7.73 -2.79 -11.36
N LYS A 41 6.70 -2.59 -10.53
CA LYS A 41 5.40 -3.27 -10.63
C LYS A 41 4.31 -2.41 -11.29
N GLU A 42 4.53 -1.10 -11.40
CA GLU A 42 3.70 -0.15 -12.17
C GLU A 42 4.09 -0.14 -13.67
N LYS A 43 4.66 -1.24 -14.20
CA LYS A 43 4.95 -1.38 -15.63
C LYS A 43 3.67 -1.21 -16.46
N ASP A 44 3.78 -0.33 -17.45
CA ASP A 44 2.67 0.20 -18.23
C ASP A 44 1.79 -0.93 -18.81
N VAL A 45 0.56 -1.00 -18.31
CA VAL A 45 -0.45 -2.01 -18.70
C VAL A 45 -0.93 -1.78 -20.12
N LEU A 46 -0.84 -0.54 -20.59
CA LEU A 46 -1.26 -0.20 -21.94
C LEU A 46 -0.25 -0.70 -22.97
N ALA A 47 1.05 -0.78 -22.67
CA ALA A 47 2.05 -1.08 -23.69
C ALA A 47 1.82 -2.43 -24.42
N PRO A 48 1.49 -3.55 -23.74
CA PRO A 48 1.17 -4.81 -24.42
C PRO A 48 -0.18 -4.77 -25.16
N LEU A 49 -1.16 -4.01 -24.65
CA LEU A 49 -2.50 -3.92 -25.22
C LEU A 49 -2.52 -3.00 -26.44
N LEU A 50 -1.77 -1.90 -26.41
CA LEU A 50 -1.52 -1.01 -27.53
C LEU A 50 -0.71 -1.70 -28.63
N LEU A 51 0.19 -2.62 -28.29
CA LEU A 51 0.89 -3.46 -29.27
C LEU A 51 -0.10 -4.32 -30.06
N ARG A 52 -1.03 -5.01 -29.37
CA ARG A 52 -2.10 -5.80 -29.99
C ARG A 52 -3.04 -4.97 -30.88
N LEU A 53 -3.27 -3.71 -30.51
CA LEU A 53 -4.06 -2.75 -31.29
C LEU A 53 -3.32 -2.22 -32.52
N ASN A 54 -1.98 -2.32 -32.57
CA ASN A 54 -1.19 -1.85 -33.70
C ASN A 54 -1.18 -2.87 -34.86
N ASP A 55 -1.47 -4.14 -34.57
CA ASP A 55 -1.46 -5.24 -35.52
C ASP A 55 -2.84 -5.51 -36.16
N THR A 56 -3.88 -4.75 -35.79
CA THR A 56 -5.25 -4.93 -36.31
C THR A 56 -5.64 -3.77 -37.22
N GLU A 57 -5.64 -4.00 -38.54
CA GLU A 57 -6.02 -3.00 -39.55
C GLU A 57 -7.49 -2.57 -39.46
N THR A 58 -8.36 -3.38 -38.82
CA THR A 58 -9.77 -3.06 -38.58
C THR A 58 -10.21 -3.55 -37.19
N LEU A 59 -10.32 -2.64 -36.23
CA LEU A 59 -10.88 -2.95 -34.91
C LEU A 59 -12.41 -2.97 -34.99
N SER A 60 -13.05 -4.08 -34.62
CA SER A 60 -14.52 -4.10 -34.55
C SER A 60 -15.01 -3.29 -33.35
N ALA A 61 -16.26 -2.80 -33.39
CA ALA A 61 -16.84 -2.09 -32.26
C ALA A 61 -16.94 -2.96 -30.99
N GLY A 62 -17.12 -4.27 -31.16
CA GLY A 62 -17.14 -5.24 -30.06
C GLY A 62 -15.75 -5.41 -29.43
N ASP A 63 -14.72 -5.57 -30.25
CA ASP A 63 -13.33 -5.74 -29.78
C ASP A 63 -12.83 -4.48 -29.08
N ALA A 64 -13.16 -3.29 -29.60
CA ALA A 64 -12.81 -2.03 -28.97
C ALA A 64 -13.44 -1.88 -27.57
N LYS A 65 -14.72 -2.25 -27.42
CA LYS A 65 -15.42 -2.26 -26.13
C LYS A 65 -14.81 -3.28 -25.18
N GLN A 66 -14.49 -4.48 -25.66
CA GLN A 66 -13.86 -5.52 -24.84
C GLN A 66 -12.46 -5.09 -24.37
N ILE A 67 -11.64 -4.52 -25.26
CA ILE A 67 -10.30 -4.03 -24.91
C ILE A 67 -10.38 -2.91 -23.88
N HIS A 68 -11.32 -1.97 -24.02
CA HIS A 68 -11.55 -0.93 -23.02
C HIS A 68 -11.90 -1.53 -21.64
N GLN A 69 -12.82 -2.48 -21.61
CA GLN A 69 -13.22 -3.16 -20.36
C GLN A 69 -12.09 -3.96 -19.73
N ASP A 70 -11.33 -4.72 -20.53
CA ASP A 70 -10.19 -5.52 -20.07
C ASP A 70 -9.09 -4.62 -19.50
N CYS A 71 -8.79 -3.49 -20.16
CA CYS A 71 -7.84 -2.50 -19.66
C CYS A 71 -8.25 -1.97 -18.28
N LEU A 72 -9.51 -1.56 -18.13
CA LEU A 72 -10.01 -1.01 -16.88
C LEU A 72 -10.07 -2.06 -15.77
N SER A 73 -10.50 -3.29 -16.10
CA SER A 73 -10.54 -4.41 -15.16
C SER A 73 -9.14 -4.76 -14.67
N GLY A 74 -8.18 -4.94 -15.59
CA GLY A 74 -6.79 -5.25 -15.24
C GLY A 74 -6.13 -4.15 -14.40
N PHE A 75 -6.40 -2.87 -14.73
CA PHE A 75 -5.91 -1.76 -13.93
C PHE A 75 -6.53 -1.72 -12.53
N LYS A 76 -7.83 -1.97 -12.41
CA LYS A 76 -8.52 -2.08 -11.11
C LYS A 76 -7.94 -3.20 -10.26
N GLN A 77 -7.70 -4.38 -10.84
CA GLN A 77 -7.07 -5.50 -10.13
C GLN A 77 -5.69 -5.12 -9.59
N ARG A 78 -4.85 -4.47 -10.40
CA ARG A 78 -3.53 -3.99 -9.94
C ARG A 78 -3.63 -2.96 -8.80
N LEU A 79 -4.58 -2.04 -8.85
CA LEU A 79 -4.82 -1.10 -7.75
C LEU A 79 -5.23 -1.83 -6.46
N VAL A 80 -6.02 -2.89 -6.57
CA VAL A 80 -6.40 -3.76 -5.44
C VAL A 80 -5.20 -4.54 -4.91
N GLU A 81 -4.42 -5.18 -5.79
CA GLU A 81 -3.20 -5.90 -5.43
C GLU A 81 -2.20 -4.99 -4.70
N GLN A 82 -1.98 -3.78 -5.20
CA GLN A 82 -1.14 -2.78 -4.54
C GLN A 82 -1.65 -2.42 -3.14
N ALA A 83 -2.97 -2.23 -2.98
CA ALA A 83 -3.56 -1.95 -1.68
C ALA A 83 -3.38 -3.13 -0.72
N ASN A 84 -3.57 -4.36 -1.20
CA ASN A 84 -3.41 -5.58 -0.42
C ASN A 84 -1.96 -5.77 0.06
N LEU A 85 -0.98 -5.49 -0.79
CA LEU A 85 0.44 -5.57 -0.43
C LEU A 85 0.82 -4.56 0.67
N ILE A 86 0.30 -3.34 0.60
CA ILE A 86 0.52 -2.32 1.65
C ILE A 86 -0.19 -2.74 2.94
N GLN A 87 -1.41 -3.26 2.84
CA GLN A 87 -2.20 -3.74 3.97
C GLN A 87 -1.53 -4.93 4.67
N GLU A 88 -1.04 -5.91 3.92
CA GLU A 88 -0.31 -7.08 4.45
C GLU A 88 0.95 -6.64 5.22
N ARG A 89 1.70 -5.68 4.68
CA ARG A 89 2.85 -5.07 5.39
C ARG A 89 2.42 -4.41 6.69
N TYR A 90 1.36 -3.61 6.67
CA TYR A 90 0.82 -2.97 7.87
C TYR A 90 0.42 -3.99 8.94
N GLU A 91 -0.28 -5.05 8.53
CA GLU A 91 -0.74 -6.11 9.43
C GLU A 91 0.43 -6.89 10.01
N LYS A 92 1.41 -7.28 9.17
CA LYS A 92 2.61 -7.99 9.60
C LYS A 92 3.39 -7.19 10.64
N GLU A 93 3.70 -5.93 10.35
CA GLU A 93 4.47 -5.07 11.27
C GLU A 93 3.70 -4.84 12.59
N THR A 94 2.37 -4.69 12.52
CA THR A 94 1.50 -4.57 13.70
C THR A 94 1.48 -5.84 14.54
N GLN A 95 1.33 -7.01 13.91
CA GLN A 95 1.31 -8.30 14.59
C GLN A 95 2.64 -8.61 15.26
N GLU A 96 3.76 -8.33 14.58
CA GLU A 96 5.11 -8.53 15.13
C GLU A 96 5.34 -7.64 16.35
N LEU A 97 4.96 -6.36 16.29
CA LEU A 97 5.03 -5.45 17.43
C LEU A 97 4.21 -5.95 18.62
N GLN A 98 2.96 -6.36 18.39
CA GLN A 98 2.08 -6.90 19.43
C GLN A 98 2.63 -8.19 20.06
N ARG A 99 3.19 -9.09 19.24
CA ARG A 99 3.84 -10.32 19.74
C ARG A 99 5.03 -9.98 20.63
N LYS A 100 5.88 -9.03 20.22
CA LYS A 100 7.03 -8.59 21.01
C LYS A 100 6.61 -7.91 22.31
N GLN A 101 5.58 -7.05 22.28
CA GLN A 101 5.00 -6.43 23.48
C GLN A 101 4.50 -7.47 24.48
N ARG A 102 3.74 -8.47 24.04
CA ARG A 102 3.29 -9.57 24.91
C ARG A 102 4.45 -10.36 25.51
N SER A 103 5.49 -10.64 24.73
CA SER A 103 6.68 -11.33 25.24
C SER A 103 7.45 -10.48 26.25
N PHE A 104 7.54 -9.17 26.04
CA PHE A 104 8.22 -8.25 26.95
C PHE A 104 7.50 -8.18 28.29
N GLN A 105 6.17 -7.99 28.29
CA GLN A 105 5.36 -7.94 29.52
C GLN A 105 5.54 -9.19 30.40
N LYS A 106 5.67 -10.38 29.80
CA LYS A 106 5.90 -11.63 30.55
C LYS A 106 7.29 -11.72 31.18
N ASN A 107 8.30 -11.12 30.56
CA ASN A 107 9.70 -11.26 30.95
C ASN A 107 10.26 -10.01 31.65
N GLN A 108 9.43 -9.00 31.89
CA GLN A 108 9.83 -7.66 32.32
C GLN A 108 10.62 -7.66 33.64
N LEU A 109 10.28 -8.54 34.59
CA LEU A 109 10.95 -8.65 35.89
C LEU A 109 12.37 -9.23 35.81
N HIS A 110 12.73 -9.90 34.70
CA HIS A 110 14.01 -10.56 34.50
C HIS A 110 14.90 -9.86 33.47
N MET A 111 14.51 -8.65 33.02
CA MET A 111 15.22 -7.95 31.96
C MET A 111 16.38 -7.10 32.47
N THR A 112 17.46 -7.13 31.70
CA THR A 112 18.61 -6.23 31.88
C THR A 112 18.34 -4.87 31.23
N LYS A 113 19.03 -3.83 31.70
CA LYS A 113 18.98 -2.48 31.10
C LYS A 113 19.33 -2.47 29.60
N GLY A 114 20.22 -3.38 29.16
CA GLY A 114 20.58 -3.52 27.74
C GLY A 114 19.40 -4.04 26.91
N GLN A 115 18.74 -5.11 27.37
CA GLN A 115 17.58 -5.68 26.68
C GLN A 115 16.39 -4.70 26.64
N GLU A 116 16.23 -3.86 27.66
CA GLU A 116 15.21 -2.81 27.68
C GLU A 116 15.45 -1.76 26.59
N LYS A 117 16.71 -1.31 26.43
CA LYS A 117 17.10 -0.38 25.37
C LYS A 117 16.90 -0.97 23.97
N ASP A 118 17.24 -2.24 23.78
CA ASP A 118 17.03 -2.95 22.50
C ASP A 118 15.54 -3.06 22.17
N TYR A 119 14.71 -3.34 23.17
CA TYR A 119 13.27 -3.38 23.02
C TYR A 119 12.68 -2.00 22.65
N GLN A 120 13.11 -0.92 23.32
CA GLN A 120 12.69 0.43 22.98
C GLN A 120 13.06 0.80 21.54
N THR A 121 14.27 0.44 21.11
CA THR A 121 14.72 0.64 19.73
C THR A 121 13.84 -0.13 18.75
N TYR A 122 13.59 -1.41 19.02
CA TYR A 122 12.71 -2.25 18.21
C TYR A 122 11.29 -1.67 18.09
N CYS A 123 10.67 -1.28 19.20
CA CYS A 123 9.35 -0.67 19.20
C CYS A 123 9.31 0.61 18.36
N THR A 124 10.29 1.49 18.54
CA THR A 124 10.37 2.75 17.78
C THR A 124 10.44 2.49 16.28
N GLU A 125 11.25 1.52 15.85
CA GLU A 125 11.36 1.15 14.44
C GLU A 125 10.08 0.52 13.88
N LYS A 126 9.43 -0.37 14.64
CA LYS A 126 8.16 -0.99 14.23
C LYS A 126 7.04 0.04 14.10
N ILE A 127 6.91 0.93 15.08
CA ILE A 127 5.92 2.01 15.08
C ILE A 127 6.09 2.90 13.86
N LEU A 128 7.34 3.24 13.53
CA LEU A 128 7.64 3.96 12.33
C LEU A 128 7.13 3.24 11.07
N ARG A 129 7.49 1.96 10.89
CA ARG A 129 7.05 1.19 9.72
C ARG A 129 5.53 1.09 9.60
N ILE A 130 4.84 0.90 10.72
CA ILE A 130 3.37 0.89 10.80
C ILE A 130 2.80 2.24 10.34
N ASN A 131 3.35 3.35 10.84
CA ASN A 131 2.88 4.69 10.47
C ASN A 131 3.10 5.01 8.99
N VAL A 132 4.24 4.60 8.43
CA VAL A 132 4.55 4.73 7.01
C VAL A 132 3.55 3.92 6.16
N ALA A 133 3.34 2.64 6.49
CA ALA A 133 2.38 1.79 5.79
C ALA A 133 0.95 2.36 5.86
N LYS A 134 0.52 2.84 7.03
CA LYS A 134 -0.79 3.48 7.24
C LYS A 134 -0.96 4.75 6.39
N LYS A 135 0.06 5.63 6.38
CA LYS A 135 0.04 6.86 5.56
C LYS A 135 -0.08 6.51 4.07
N ARG A 136 0.65 5.50 3.61
CA ARG A 136 0.63 5.06 2.20
C ARG A 136 -0.69 4.43 1.80
N LEU A 137 -1.29 3.61 2.66
CA LEU A 137 -2.62 3.05 2.41
C LEU A 137 -3.65 4.17 2.24
N LYS A 138 -3.59 5.21 3.08
CA LYS A 138 -4.44 6.40 2.96
C LYS A 138 -4.22 7.11 1.62
N MET A 139 -2.98 7.43 1.27
CA MET A 139 -2.64 8.08 0.00
C MET A 139 -3.08 7.26 -1.22
N HIS A 140 -2.92 5.93 -1.17
CA HIS A 140 -3.36 5.03 -2.24
C HIS A 140 -4.88 5.04 -2.41
N LYS A 141 -5.63 4.97 -1.30
CA LYS A 141 -7.11 5.07 -1.32
C LYS A 141 -7.60 6.38 -1.91
N GLU A 142 -6.89 7.49 -1.64
CA GLU A 142 -7.21 8.80 -2.20
C GLU A 142 -6.84 8.91 -3.69
N ALA A 143 -5.70 8.35 -4.11
CA ALA A 143 -5.20 8.47 -5.48
C ALA A 143 -5.82 7.46 -6.47
N ALA A 144 -6.18 6.26 -6.03
CA ALA A 144 -6.65 5.18 -6.89
C ALA A 144 -7.88 5.54 -7.76
N PRO A 145 -8.93 6.20 -7.23
CA PRO A 145 -10.07 6.62 -8.05
C PRO A 145 -9.68 7.62 -9.15
N HIS A 146 -8.76 8.55 -8.84
CA HIS A 146 -8.26 9.54 -9.79
C HIS A 146 -7.44 8.88 -10.90
N LYS A 147 -6.56 7.94 -10.55
CA LYS A 147 -5.79 7.15 -11.51
C LYS A 147 -6.71 6.34 -12.44
N TYR A 148 -7.73 5.70 -11.88
CA TYR A 148 -8.71 4.94 -12.66
C TYR A 148 -9.47 5.82 -13.64
N LYS A 149 -9.98 6.97 -13.16
CA LYS A 149 -10.71 7.94 -14.00
C LYS A 149 -9.81 8.50 -15.11
N ALA A 150 -8.55 8.81 -14.80
CA ALA A 150 -7.58 9.29 -15.80
C ALA A 150 -7.32 8.23 -16.89
N LEU A 151 -7.20 6.96 -16.52
CA LEU A 151 -7.07 5.86 -17.48
C LEU A 151 -8.31 5.74 -18.37
N ASP A 152 -9.51 5.72 -17.79
CA ASP A 152 -10.77 5.66 -18.55
C ASP A 152 -10.90 6.81 -19.56
N GLN A 153 -10.59 8.04 -19.12
CA GLN A 153 -10.59 9.21 -20.00
C GLN A 153 -9.55 9.12 -21.11
N ARG A 154 -8.36 8.57 -20.84
CA ARG A 154 -7.33 8.34 -21.87
C ARG A 154 -7.80 7.33 -22.91
N LEU A 155 -8.37 6.20 -22.49
CA LEU A 155 -8.88 5.17 -23.39
C LEU A 155 -10.04 5.71 -24.26
N LYS A 156 -10.94 6.50 -23.68
CA LYS A 156 -12.05 7.14 -24.42
C LYS A 156 -11.61 8.20 -25.43
N ARG A 157 -10.43 8.79 -25.25
CA ARG A 157 -9.84 9.79 -26.16
C ARG A 157 -8.88 9.17 -27.16
N ASP A 158 -8.57 7.87 -27.03
CA ASP A 158 -7.66 7.20 -27.94
C ASP A 158 -8.30 7.12 -29.34
N PRO A 159 -7.66 7.62 -30.41
CA PRO A 159 -8.23 7.63 -31.75
C PRO A 159 -8.68 6.24 -32.27
N ARG A 160 -8.08 5.16 -31.78
CA ARG A 160 -8.39 3.78 -32.19
C ARG A 160 -9.62 3.23 -31.47
N LEU A 161 -9.92 3.72 -30.26
CA LEU A 161 -11.02 3.24 -29.44
C LEU A 161 -12.21 4.20 -29.44
N ALA A 162 -11.97 5.51 -29.46
CA ALA A 162 -12.99 6.55 -29.38
C ALA A 162 -14.15 6.38 -30.38
N PRO A 163 -13.91 6.05 -31.67
CA PRO A 163 -15.00 5.84 -32.63
C PRO A 163 -15.97 4.72 -32.25
N HIS A 164 -15.49 3.73 -31.50
CA HIS A 164 -16.25 2.53 -31.14
C HIS A 164 -16.85 2.59 -29.73
N LEU A 165 -16.39 3.53 -28.89
CA LEU A 165 -16.85 3.70 -27.51
C LEU A 165 -17.98 4.74 -27.35
N LEU A 166 -18.28 5.52 -28.40
CA LEU A 166 -19.25 6.63 -28.37
C LEU A 166 -20.67 6.27 -28.83
N TYR A 167 -21.01 4.98 -28.95
CA TYR A 167 -22.34 4.50 -29.35
C TYR A 167 -22.89 3.42 -28.40
#